data_AF-A0A5N9AFX1-F1
#
_entry.id   AF-A0A5N9AFX1-F1
#
_cell.length_a   1.000
_cell.length_b   1.000
_cell.length_c   1.000
_cell.angle_alpha   90.00
_cell.angle_beta   90.00
_cell.angle_gamma   90.00
#
_symmetry.space_group_name_H-M   'P 1'
#
loop_
_entity.id
_entity.type
_entity.pdbx_description
1 polymer ?
#
loop_
_entity_poly.entity_id
_entity_poly.type
_entity_poly.pdbx_seq_one_letter_code
_entity_poly.pdbx_strand_id
1 'polypeptide(L)'
;MDDQNTSETEEQDFSFSAFANAPFYVKINEDLVSLSGVCPGQSVVDLACGVGGVTKLIFEKLRGAKDSMITGVDLSSSALKQAREDFKDVKDAMVEFVQGRAEHLSQLIKEKVDAVVFCNAIHQFDDKETLLNEISNTLKPGGIFAFNTSFYEGGHTEGTEQWYRKWMFRSIRILRSEFGLTPVRANKVESRRHISVDQYIDILRDKGFDIREKRVTTIDVPLEGWVLISQFEDWINGVMPGVPLAPARESLQKAATQLFEEMKVNFISRDWLDIVAVKQ
;
A
#
# COMPACT_ATOMS: atom_id res chain seq x y z
N MET A 1 29.24 12.51 -17.09
CA MET A 1 29.02 12.28 -15.65
C MET A 1 27.59 12.70 -15.29
N ASP A 2 26.63 12.50 -16.20
CA ASP A 2 25.27 13.08 -16.10
C ASP A 2 24.13 12.04 -16.21
N ASP A 3 24.43 10.75 -16.44
CA ASP A 3 23.38 9.72 -16.62
C ASP A 3 22.86 9.10 -15.30
N GLN A 4 23.55 9.30 -14.17
CA GLN A 4 23.09 8.79 -12.87
C GLN A 4 22.14 9.74 -12.14
N ASN A 5 22.18 11.04 -12.47
CA ASN A 5 21.41 12.06 -11.77
C ASN A 5 19.98 12.23 -12.34
N THR A 6 19.79 11.88 -13.62
CA THR A 6 18.49 11.85 -14.31
C THR A 6 17.64 10.65 -13.90
N SER A 7 18.24 9.48 -13.65
CA SER A 7 17.48 8.30 -13.23
C SER A 7 16.99 8.41 -11.77
N GLU A 8 17.78 8.97 -10.87
CA GLU A 8 17.38 9.17 -9.46
C GLU A 8 16.28 10.24 -9.30
N THR A 9 16.28 11.27 -10.16
CA THR A 9 15.21 12.29 -10.17
C THR A 9 13.91 11.77 -10.77
N GLU A 10 13.96 10.96 -11.83
CA GLU A 10 12.78 10.26 -12.35
C GLU A 10 12.21 9.24 -11.36
N GLU A 11 13.04 8.46 -10.65
CA GLU A 11 12.57 7.55 -9.60
C GLU A 11 11.88 8.26 -8.43
N GLN A 12 12.32 9.47 -8.05
CA GLN A 12 11.63 10.27 -7.04
C GLN A 12 10.28 10.80 -7.53
N ASP A 13 10.20 11.24 -8.79
CA ASP A 13 9.03 11.88 -9.39
C ASP A 13 7.81 10.94 -9.56
N PHE A 14 8.04 9.62 -9.64
CA PHE A 14 6.99 8.60 -9.74
C PHE A 14 6.87 7.71 -8.49
N SER A 15 7.53 8.11 -7.39
CA SER A 15 7.49 7.37 -6.13
C SER A 15 6.13 7.48 -5.44
N PHE A 16 5.80 6.47 -4.63
CA PHE A 16 4.59 6.45 -3.82
C PHE A 16 4.58 7.49 -2.68
N SER A 17 5.74 8.11 -2.39
CA SER A 17 5.96 8.94 -1.19
C SER A 17 4.97 10.09 -1.06
N ALA A 18 4.68 10.82 -2.14
CA ALA A 18 3.76 11.96 -2.08
C ALA A 18 2.33 11.54 -1.70
N PHE A 19 1.84 10.41 -2.27
CA PHE A 19 0.55 9.84 -1.89
C PHE A 19 0.57 9.28 -0.47
N ALA A 20 1.66 8.61 -0.07
CA ALA A 20 1.82 8.04 1.27
C ALA A 20 1.75 9.08 2.40
N ASN A 21 2.09 10.34 2.10
CA ASN A 21 2.02 11.46 3.03
C ASN A 21 0.69 12.22 3.00
N ALA A 22 -0.25 11.85 2.13
CA ALA A 22 -1.56 12.50 2.07
C ALA A 22 -2.34 12.29 3.39
N PRO A 23 -2.95 13.33 4.00
CA PRO A 23 -3.56 13.21 5.33
C PRO A 23 -4.61 12.09 5.47
N PHE A 24 -5.44 11.89 4.45
CA PHE A 24 -6.43 10.82 4.46
C PHE A 24 -5.77 9.43 4.47
N TYR A 25 -4.66 9.26 3.76
CA TYR A 25 -3.95 7.98 3.66
C TYR A 25 -3.19 7.67 4.95
N VAL A 26 -2.53 8.67 5.53
CA VAL A 26 -1.91 8.55 6.86
C VAL A 26 -2.95 8.11 7.89
N LYS A 27 -4.15 8.70 7.84
CA LYS A 27 -5.23 8.36 8.76
C LYS A 27 -5.69 6.91 8.66
N ILE A 28 -5.87 6.40 7.43
CA ILE A 28 -6.23 4.99 7.19
C ILE A 28 -5.21 4.03 7.84
N ASN A 29 -3.92 4.32 7.66
CA ASN A 29 -2.88 3.47 8.23
C ASN A 29 -2.77 3.61 9.76
N GLU A 30 -2.98 4.80 10.31
CA GLU A 30 -3.05 5.02 11.76
C GLU A 30 -4.20 4.21 12.39
N ASP A 31 -5.35 4.18 11.70
CA ASP A 31 -6.52 3.44 12.15
C ASP A 31 -6.28 1.93 12.14
N LEU A 32 -5.61 1.38 11.11
CA LEU A 32 -5.22 -0.05 11.10
C LEU A 32 -4.19 -0.36 12.21
N VAL A 33 -3.15 0.47 12.37
CA VAL A 33 -2.15 0.27 13.43
C VAL A 33 -2.82 0.29 14.80
N SER A 34 -3.77 1.20 15.02
CA SER A 34 -4.57 1.21 16.25
C SER A 34 -5.45 -0.04 16.38
N LEU A 35 -6.07 -0.50 15.30
CA LEU A 35 -6.90 -1.70 15.25
C LEU A 35 -6.12 -2.99 15.55
N SER A 36 -4.85 -3.04 15.14
CA SER A 36 -3.98 -4.19 15.36
C SER A 36 -3.76 -4.50 16.84
N GLY A 37 -3.90 -3.49 17.71
CA GLY A 37 -3.70 -3.64 19.15
C GLY A 37 -2.24 -3.84 19.55
N VAL A 38 -1.28 -3.47 18.68
CA VAL A 38 0.14 -3.46 19.05
C VAL A 38 0.37 -2.58 20.28
N CYS A 39 1.18 -3.07 21.21
CA CYS A 39 1.43 -2.42 22.49
C CYS A 39 2.91 -2.47 22.89
N PRO A 40 3.38 -1.53 23.74
CA PRO A 40 4.78 -1.48 24.15
C PRO A 40 5.31 -2.82 24.67
N GLY A 41 6.56 -3.15 24.34
CA GLY A 41 7.25 -4.40 24.71
C GLY A 41 7.10 -5.54 23.69
N GLN A 42 6.45 -5.29 22.55
CA GLN A 42 6.28 -6.26 21.47
C GLN A 42 7.35 -6.14 20.38
N SER A 43 7.59 -7.25 19.69
CA SER A 43 8.32 -7.28 18.42
C SER A 43 7.33 -7.23 17.25
N VAL A 44 7.47 -6.23 16.39
CA VAL A 44 6.55 -5.96 15.28
C VAL A 44 7.30 -5.87 13.96
N VAL A 45 6.79 -6.52 12.93
CA VAL A 45 7.26 -6.36 11.54
C VAL A 45 6.32 -5.41 10.80
N ASP A 46 6.90 -4.40 10.15
CA ASP A 46 6.23 -3.58 9.14
C ASP A 46 6.62 -4.11 7.76
N LEU A 47 5.71 -4.83 7.12
CA LEU A 47 5.95 -5.53 5.86
C LEU A 47 5.62 -4.63 4.66
N ALA A 48 6.51 -4.57 3.67
CA ALA A 48 6.49 -3.56 2.61
C ALA A 48 6.45 -2.13 3.17
N CYS A 49 7.39 -1.83 4.08
CA CYS A 49 7.40 -0.59 4.86
C CYS A 49 7.67 0.68 4.04
N GLY A 50 8.16 0.54 2.81
CA GLY A 50 8.59 1.65 1.95
C GLY A 50 9.57 2.58 2.68
N VAL A 51 9.28 3.88 2.65
CA VAL A 51 10.07 4.92 3.32
C VAL A 51 9.83 5.01 4.84
N GLY A 52 9.06 4.09 5.43
CA GLY A 52 8.88 3.99 6.89
C GLY A 52 7.72 4.78 7.48
N GLY A 53 6.76 5.22 6.65
CA GLY A 53 5.59 5.98 7.13
C GLY A 53 4.75 5.21 8.17
N VAL A 54 4.48 3.92 7.89
CA VAL A 54 3.76 3.04 8.84
C VAL A 54 4.66 2.64 10.00
N THR A 55 5.96 2.41 9.73
CA THR A 55 6.97 2.16 10.78
C THR A 55 6.94 3.25 11.84
N LYS A 56 6.75 4.53 11.44
CA LYS A 56 6.64 5.66 12.37
C LYS A 56 5.38 5.60 13.22
N LEU A 57 4.25 5.20 12.65
CA LEU A 57 2.99 5.02 13.39
C LEU A 57 3.11 3.89 14.41
N ILE A 58 3.73 2.77 14.03
CA ILE A 58 4.03 1.65 14.94
C ILE A 58 4.98 2.13 16.05
N PHE A 59 6.05 2.84 15.68
CA PHE A 59 7.01 3.41 16.63
C PHE A 59 6.32 4.27 17.69
N GLU A 60 5.46 5.21 17.31
CA GLU A 60 4.73 6.04 18.28
C GLU A 60 3.83 5.22 19.23
N LYS A 61 3.27 4.10 18.78
CA LYS A 61 2.49 3.18 19.64
C LYS A 61 3.35 2.39 20.62
N LEU A 62 4.59 2.08 20.26
CA LEU A 62 5.49 1.24 21.05
C LEU A 62 6.41 2.03 22.00
N ARG A 63 6.33 3.37 22.00
CA ARG A 63 7.14 4.21 22.90
C ARG A 63 6.91 3.87 24.36
N GLY A 64 7.97 4.04 25.15
CA GLY A 64 7.94 3.84 26.60
C GLY A 64 8.34 2.45 27.10
N ALA A 65 8.56 1.48 26.19
CA ALA A 65 9.16 0.18 26.53
C ALA A 65 10.46 -0.03 25.74
N LYS A 66 11.58 -0.20 26.47
CA LYS A 66 12.91 -0.38 25.87
C LYS A 66 13.07 -1.69 25.10
N ASP A 67 12.22 -2.67 25.41
CA ASP A 67 12.26 -4.01 24.82
C ASP A 67 11.43 -4.10 23.52
N SER A 68 10.77 -3.02 23.09
CA SER A 68 10.08 -2.95 21.81
C SER A 68 11.06 -3.03 20.64
N MET A 69 10.74 -3.87 19.66
CA MET A 69 11.53 -4.05 18.43
C MET A 69 10.63 -3.86 17.22
N ILE A 70 11.07 -3.05 16.25
CA ILE A 70 10.38 -2.86 14.98
C ILE A 70 11.33 -3.25 13.85
N THR A 71 10.88 -4.13 12.96
CA THR A 71 11.62 -4.49 11.76
C THR A 71 10.81 -4.09 10.53
N GLY A 72 11.26 -3.05 9.82
CA GLY A 72 10.73 -2.69 8.51
C GLY A 72 11.35 -3.56 7.43
N VAL A 73 10.52 -4.25 6.64
CA VAL A 73 10.97 -5.11 5.53
C VAL A 73 10.45 -4.55 4.22
N ASP A 74 11.34 -4.29 3.26
CA ASP A 74 10.95 -3.84 1.93
C ASP A 74 11.93 -4.35 0.85
N LEU A 75 11.46 -4.46 -0.39
CA LEU A 75 12.30 -4.85 -1.53
C LEU A 75 13.21 -3.71 -1.99
N SER A 76 12.74 -2.46 -1.84
CA SER A 76 13.40 -1.26 -2.34
C SER A 76 14.53 -0.81 -1.42
N SER A 77 15.78 -0.98 -1.88
CA SER A 77 16.95 -0.49 -1.15
C SER A 77 16.96 1.04 -1.00
N SER A 78 16.46 1.78 -1.99
CA SER A 78 16.38 3.24 -1.97
C SER A 78 15.34 3.73 -0.94
N ALA A 79 14.18 3.09 -0.87
CA ALA A 79 13.16 3.42 0.14
C ALA A 79 13.69 3.16 1.57
N LEU A 80 14.34 2.02 1.78
CA LEU A 80 14.95 1.68 3.08
C LEU A 80 16.11 2.60 3.46
N LYS A 81 16.83 3.18 2.47
CA LYS A 81 17.86 4.18 2.75
C LYS A 81 17.23 5.44 3.35
N GLN A 82 16.13 5.91 2.78
CA GLN A 82 15.38 7.06 3.33
C GLN A 82 14.81 6.73 4.72
N ALA A 83 14.20 5.55 4.88
CA ALA A 83 13.65 5.12 6.16
C ALA A 83 14.73 5.10 7.27
N ARG A 84 15.94 4.61 6.99
CA ARG A 84 17.06 4.67 7.95
C ARG A 84 17.46 6.08 8.32
N GLU A 85 17.45 7.02 7.36
CA GLU A 85 17.78 8.42 7.61
C GLU A 85 16.73 9.08 8.52
N ASP A 86 15.44 8.78 8.30
CA ASP A 86 14.33 9.33 9.08
C ASP A 86 14.35 8.84 10.54
N PHE A 87 14.93 7.66 10.79
CA PHE A 87 15.01 7.04 12.12
C PHE A 87 16.39 7.19 12.79
N LYS A 88 17.36 7.87 12.18
CA LYS A 88 18.75 7.94 12.70
C LYS A 88 18.90 8.47 14.13
N ASP A 89 17.98 9.34 14.56
CA ASP A 89 18.01 10.01 15.87
C ASP A 89 17.07 9.36 16.91
N VAL A 90 16.42 8.25 16.54
CA VAL A 90 15.47 7.53 17.40
C VAL A 90 16.20 6.62 18.39
N LYS A 91 15.86 6.73 19.69
CA LYS A 91 16.53 5.99 20.78
C LYS A 91 15.59 5.19 21.69
N ASP A 92 14.28 5.36 21.56
CA ASP A 92 13.29 4.84 22.52
C ASP A 92 12.85 3.39 22.23
N ALA A 93 13.01 2.93 20.98
CA ALA A 93 12.76 1.56 20.54
C ALA A 93 13.84 1.17 19.53
N MET A 94 14.13 -0.13 19.42
CA MET A 94 15.03 -0.63 18.38
C MET A 94 14.26 -0.69 17.06
N VAL A 95 14.69 0.09 16.07
CA VAL A 95 14.12 0.09 14.72
C VAL A 95 15.19 -0.37 13.75
N GLU A 96 14.91 -1.47 13.05
CA GLU A 96 15.80 -2.04 12.05
C GLU A 96 15.10 -2.13 10.70
N PHE A 97 15.87 -2.00 9.62
CA PHE A 97 15.36 -2.04 8.25
C PHE A 97 16.10 -3.12 7.46
N VAL A 98 15.35 -4.10 6.95
CA VAL A 98 15.86 -5.28 6.25
C VAL A 98 15.38 -5.25 4.80
N GLN A 99 16.32 -5.35 3.86
CA GLN A 99 15.96 -5.51 2.46
C GLN A 99 15.56 -6.96 2.19
N GLY A 100 14.39 -7.18 1.62
CA GLY A 100 13.96 -8.53 1.27
C GLY A 100 12.56 -8.59 0.67
N ARG A 101 12.22 -9.79 0.18
CA ARG A 101 10.92 -10.09 -0.40
C ARG A 101 9.96 -10.59 0.68
N ALA A 102 8.70 -10.15 0.62
CA ALA A 102 7.68 -10.61 1.55
C ALA A 102 7.42 -12.12 1.43
N GLU A 103 7.61 -12.69 0.23
CA GLU A 103 7.49 -14.14 -0.03
C GLU A 103 8.63 -14.96 0.61
N HIS A 104 9.64 -14.33 1.21
CA HIS A 104 10.71 -14.99 1.95
C HIS A 104 10.77 -14.52 3.42
N LEU A 105 9.68 -13.93 3.94
CA LEU A 105 9.69 -13.26 5.23
C LEU A 105 10.19 -14.14 6.38
N SER A 106 9.81 -15.42 6.41
CA SER A 106 10.19 -16.34 7.49
C SER A 106 11.69 -16.66 7.52
N GLN A 107 12.40 -16.42 6.42
CA GLN A 107 13.85 -16.59 6.33
C GLN A 107 14.60 -15.30 6.76
N LEU A 108 13.97 -14.15 6.54
CA LEU A 108 14.50 -12.83 6.92
C LEU A 108 14.35 -12.60 8.43
N ILE A 109 13.24 -13.03 9.01
CA ILE A 109 12.89 -12.84 10.42
C ILE A 109 13.11 -14.14 11.19
N LYS A 110 14.26 -14.23 11.87
CA LYS A 110 14.70 -15.46 12.53
C LYS A 110 13.90 -15.80 13.79
N GLU A 111 13.58 -14.79 14.59
CA GLU A 111 12.81 -14.92 15.82
C GLU A 111 11.33 -14.68 15.54
N LYS A 112 10.44 -15.46 16.16
CA LYS A 112 9.00 -15.25 15.98
C LYS A 112 8.58 -13.92 16.59
N VAL A 113 7.72 -13.18 15.88
CA VAL A 113 7.29 -11.82 16.28
C VAL A 113 5.85 -11.82 16.81
N ASP A 114 5.50 -10.77 17.54
CA ASP A 114 4.17 -10.60 18.13
C ASP A 114 3.15 -10.07 17.12
N ALA A 115 3.59 -9.27 16.15
CA ALA A 115 2.72 -8.77 15.09
C ALA A 115 3.43 -8.57 13.74
N VAL A 116 2.68 -8.73 12.66
CA VAL A 116 3.02 -8.31 11.30
C VAL A 116 1.94 -7.33 10.85
N VAL A 117 2.34 -6.09 10.54
CA VAL A 117 1.50 -5.05 9.97
C VAL A 117 1.86 -4.91 8.49
N PHE A 118 0.85 -4.93 7.61
CA PHE A 118 1.05 -4.95 6.16
C PHE A 118 0.07 -4.01 5.45
N CYS A 119 0.42 -2.73 5.37
CA CYS A 119 -0.46 -1.70 4.85
C CYS A 119 -0.41 -1.62 3.32
N ASN A 120 -1.58 -1.69 2.68
CA ASN A 120 -1.81 -1.34 1.28
C ASN A 120 -0.82 -1.93 0.25
N ALA A 121 -0.33 -3.14 0.49
CA ALA A 121 0.59 -3.81 -0.44
C ALA A 121 0.17 -5.26 -0.75
N ILE A 122 -0.72 -5.87 0.06
CA ILE A 122 -1.14 -7.26 -0.12
C ILE A 122 -1.67 -7.58 -1.53
N HIS A 123 -2.33 -6.63 -2.19
CA HIS A 123 -2.91 -6.79 -3.52
C HIS A 123 -1.86 -6.92 -4.64
N GLN A 124 -0.61 -6.52 -4.38
CA GLN A 124 0.49 -6.65 -5.33
C GLN A 124 1.03 -8.08 -5.44
N PHE A 125 0.63 -8.97 -4.53
CA PHE A 125 1.12 -10.35 -4.47
C PHE A 125 0.11 -11.30 -5.09
N ASP A 126 0.47 -11.98 -6.19
CA ASP A 126 -0.46 -12.92 -6.84
C ASP A 126 -0.68 -14.17 -5.98
N ASP A 127 0.41 -14.78 -5.51
CA ASP A 127 0.39 -15.97 -4.66
C ASP A 127 0.16 -15.60 -3.18
N LYS A 128 -1.10 -15.32 -2.85
CA LYS A 128 -1.54 -15.04 -1.48
C LYS A 128 -1.29 -16.22 -0.54
N GLU A 129 -1.35 -17.44 -1.06
CA GLU A 129 -1.17 -18.66 -0.28
C GLU A 129 0.24 -18.74 0.29
N THR A 130 1.25 -18.57 -0.57
CA THR A 130 2.66 -18.54 -0.17
C THR A 130 2.95 -17.36 0.75
N LEU A 131 2.48 -16.16 0.41
CA LEU A 131 2.66 -14.96 1.23
C LEU A 131 2.09 -15.13 2.64
N LEU A 132 0.84 -15.57 2.77
CA LEU A 132 0.19 -15.73 4.07
C LEU A 132 0.77 -16.90 4.87
N ASN A 133 1.31 -17.93 4.20
CA ASN A 133 2.06 -18.99 4.86
C ASN A 133 3.38 -18.46 5.46
N GLU A 134 4.12 -17.62 4.74
CA GLU A 134 5.33 -16.97 5.26
C GLU A 134 5.03 -16.07 6.46
N ILE A 135 3.97 -15.27 6.39
CA ILE A 135 3.52 -14.42 7.50
C ILE A 135 3.12 -15.27 8.71
N SER A 136 2.33 -16.33 8.49
CA SER A 136 1.97 -17.29 9.54
C SER A 136 3.24 -17.87 10.17
N ASN A 137 4.19 -18.32 9.36
CA ASN A 137 5.46 -18.86 9.86
C ASN A 137 6.25 -17.83 10.67
N THR A 138 6.24 -16.55 10.33
CA THR A 138 6.96 -15.51 11.08
C THR A 138 6.34 -15.19 12.45
N LEU A 139 5.04 -15.41 12.63
CA LEU A 139 4.32 -15.06 13.86
C LEU A 139 4.46 -16.11 14.98
N LYS A 140 4.44 -15.64 16.23
CA LYS A 140 4.20 -16.49 17.42
C LYS A 140 2.77 -17.04 17.39
N PRO A 141 2.47 -18.18 18.05
CA PRO A 141 1.09 -18.53 18.38
C PRO A 141 0.44 -17.39 19.19
N GLY A 142 -0.78 -16.99 18.82
CA GLY A 142 -1.46 -15.80 19.34
C GLY A 142 -0.98 -14.47 18.73
N GLY A 143 -0.02 -14.49 17.80
CA GLY A 143 0.50 -13.30 17.12
C GLY A 143 -0.51 -12.69 16.15
N ILE A 144 -0.38 -11.38 15.91
CA ILE A 144 -1.32 -10.61 15.11
C ILE A 144 -0.83 -10.45 13.67
N PHE A 145 -1.71 -10.69 12.71
CA PHE A 145 -1.55 -10.19 11.35
C PHE A 145 -2.60 -9.11 11.07
N ALA A 146 -2.16 -7.90 10.76
CA ALA A 146 -3.03 -6.78 10.41
C ALA A 146 -2.68 -6.26 9.02
N PHE A 147 -3.66 -6.17 8.12
CA PHE A 147 -3.45 -5.59 6.80
C PHE A 147 -4.66 -4.76 6.37
N ASN A 148 -4.42 -3.88 5.41
CA ASN A 148 -5.48 -3.16 4.74
C ASN A 148 -5.29 -3.09 3.22
N THR A 149 -6.38 -2.85 2.49
CA THR A 149 -6.33 -2.60 1.05
C THR A 149 -7.62 -1.95 0.54
N SER A 150 -7.50 -1.10 -0.49
CA SER A 150 -8.62 -0.64 -1.32
C SER A 150 -8.70 -1.33 -2.69
N PHE A 151 -7.93 -2.41 -2.87
CA PHE A 151 -7.80 -3.17 -4.13
C PHE A 151 -8.33 -4.59 -3.94
N TYR A 152 -9.65 -4.69 -3.75
CA TYR A 152 -10.40 -5.93 -3.56
C TYR A 152 -11.76 -5.86 -4.28
N GLU A 153 -12.47 -6.98 -4.41
CA GLU A 153 -13.84 -6.95 -4.94
C GLU A 153 -14.77 -6.26 -3.92
N GLY A 154 -15.24 -5.05 -4.27
CA GLY A 154 -15.98 -4.17 -3.36
C GLY A 154 -15.20 -2.92 -2.94
N GLY A 155 -13.96 -2.72 -3.40
CA GLY A 155 -13.18 -1.52 -3.09
C GLY A 155 -13.69 -0.23 -3.75
N HIS A 156 -14.59 -0.32 -4.73
CA HIS A 156 -15.30 0.84 -5.28
C HIS A 156 -16.63 1.02 -4.55
N THR A 157 -16.80 2.18 -3.93
CA THR A 157 -18.05 2.55 -3.26
C THR A 157 -19.20 2.61 -4.28
N GLU A 158 -20.36 2.08 -3.91
CA GLU A 158 -21.55 2.10 -4.76
C GLU A 158 -21.87 3.54 -5.24
N GLY A 159 -22.13 3.70 -6.53
CA GLY A 159 -22.45 4.99 -7.16
C GLY A 159 -21.24 5.74 -7.71
N THR A 160 -20.02 5.27 -7.47
CA THR A 160 -18.79 5.90 -8.01
C THR A 160 -18.39 5.38 -9.39
N GLU A 161 -19.06 4.34 -9.90
CA GLU A 161 -18.68 3.60 -11.12
C GLU A 161 -18.67 4.50 -12.36
N GLN A 162 -19.64 5.44 -12.43
CA GLN A 162 -19.73 6.38 -13.52
C GLN A 162 -18.50 7.30 -13.57
N TRP A 163 -17.99 7.72 -12.41
CA TRP A 163 -16.81 8.58 -12.34
C TRP A 163 -15.57 7.83 -12.81
N TYR A 164 -15.30 6.61 -12.29
CA TYR A 164 -14.15 5.81 -12.71
C TYR A 164 -14.17 5.54 -14.22
N ARG A 165 -15.35 5.20 -14.76
CA ARG A 165 -15.52 4.99 -16.20
C ARG A 165 -15.20 6.28 -16.96
N LYS A 166 -15.81 7.41 -16.61
CA LYS A 166 -15.56 8.70 -17.27
C LYS A 166 -14.08 9.08 -17.19
N TRP A 167 -13.45 8.86 -16.05
CA TRP A 167 -12.05 9.16 -15.80
C TRP A 167 -11.16 8.38 -16.76
N MET A 168 -11.27 7.05 -16.79
CA MET A 168 -10.50 6.21 -17.70
C MET A 168 -10.73 6.56 -19.17
N PHE A 169 -11.98 6.75 -19.59
CA PHE A 169 -12.29 7.12 -20.98
C PHE A 169 -11.67 8.47 -21.37
N ARG A 170 -11.72 9.46 -20.47
CA ARG A 170 -11.17 10.79 -20.71
C ARG A 170 -9.65 10.78 -20.71
N SER A 171 -9.01 10.07 -19.77
CA SER A 171 -7.56 9.96 -19.74
C SER A 171 -7.02 9.29 -21.00
N ILE A 172 -7.66 8.22 -21.50
CA ILE A 172 -7.26 7.58 -22.77
C ILE A 172 -7.48 8.51 -23.96
N ARG A 173 -8.55 9.33 -23.95
CA ARG A 173 -8.81 10.31 -25.00
C ARG A 173 -7.72 11.39 -25.04
N ILE A 174 -7.38 11.96 -23.88
CA ILE A 174 -6.31 12.96 -23.73
C ILE A 174 -4.98 12.37 -24.20
N LEU A 175 -4.65 11.16 -23.72
CA LEU A 175 -3.45 10.45 -24.10
C LEU A 175 -3.32 10.31 -25.62
N ARG A 176 -4.41 9.92 -26.29
CA ARG A 176 -4.43 9.79 -27.75
C ARG A 176 -4.32 11.13 -28.46
N SER A 177 -5.03 12.16 -28.02
CA SER A 177 -5.07 13.45 -28.72
C SER A 177 -3.80 14.27 -28.54
N GLU A 178 -3.16 14.19 -27.38
CA GLU A 178 -2.02 15.04 -27.04
C GLU A 178 -0.68 14.34 -27.26
N PHE A 179 -0.63 13.01 -27.11
CA PHE A 179 0.62 12.25 -27.21
C PHE A 179 0.62 11.24 -28.37
N GLY A 180 -0.52 11.00 -29.03
CA GLY A 180 -0.62 9.97 -30.08
C GLY A 180 -0.48 8.53 -29.54
N LEU A 181 -0.67 8.34 -28.23
CA LEU A 181 -0.44 7.07 -27.54
C LEU A 181 -1.77 6.38 -27.16
N THR A 182 -1.71 5.07 -26.96
CA THR A 182 -2.82 4.29 -26.38
C THR A 182 -2.25 3.20 -25.47
N PRO A 183 -2.92 2.85 -24.36
CA PRO A 183 -2.47 1.72 -23.56
C PRO A 183 -2.41 0.45 -24.38
N VAL A 184 -1.36 -0.34 -24.18
CA VAL A 184 -1.21 -1.64 -24.82
C VAL A 184 -2.27 -2.57 -24.27
N ARG A 185 -2.84 -3.42 -25.12
CA ARG A 185 -3.60 -4.58 -24.64
C ARG A 185 -2.61 -5.54 -23.97
N ALA A 186 -2.26 -5.24 -22.72
CA ALA A 186 -1.62 -6.24 -21.89
C ALA A 186 -2.58 -7.42 -21.75
N ASN A 187 -2.06 -8.64 -21.92
CA ASN A 187 -2.72 -9.80 -21.33
C ASN A 187 -2.96 -9.43 -19.87
N LYS A 188 -4.23 -9.29 -19.49
CA LYS A 188 -4.75 -8.94 -18.15
C LYS A 188 -3.63 -8.74 -17.13
N VAL A 189 -3.17 -7.49 -16.92
CA VAL A 189 -2.21 -7.21 -15.84
C VAL A 189 -2.79 -7.83 -14.57
N GLU A 190 -2.13 -8.86 -14.02
CA GLU A 190 -2.75 -9.80 -13.07
C GLU A 190 -3.06 -9.15 -11.72
N SER A 191 -2.42 -8.01 -11.43
CA SER A 191 -2.79 -7.05 -10.37
C SER A 191 -4.24 -6.54 -10.43
N ARG A 192 -4.98 -6.84 -11.50
CA ARG A 192 -6.42 -6.57 -11.64
C ARG A 192 -7.32 -7.71 -11.17
N ARG A 193 -6.79 -8.86 -10.75
CA ARG A 193 -7.56 -9.95 -10.14
C ARG A 193 -7.70 -9.69 -8.65
N HIS A 194 -8.50 -8.68 -8.33
CA HIS A 194 -8.96 -8.47 -6.98
C HIS A 194 -9.74 -9.71 -6.53
N ILE A 195 -9.50 -10.15 -5.31
CA ILE A 195 -10.27 -11.23 -4.68
C ILE A 195 -11.30 -10.61 -3.72
N SER A 196 -12.35 -11.36 -3.42
CA SER A 196 -13.36 -10.94 -2.47
C SER A 196 -12.84 -10.96 -1.04
N VAL A 197 -13.57 -10.27 -0.16
CA VAL A 197 -13.28 -10.28 1.27
C VAL A 197 -13.38 -11.69 1.85
N ASP A 198 -14.35 -12.49 1.38
CA ASP A 198 -14.53 -13.87 1.83
C ASP A 198 -13.37 -14.75 1.38
N GLN A 199 -12.84 -14.53 0.16
CA GLN A 199 -11.64 -15.24 -0.30
C GLN A 199 -10.41 -14.91 0.56
N TYR A 200 -10.21 -13.65 0.97
CA TYR A 200 -9.15 -13.31 1.93
C TYR A 200 -9.31 -14.07 3.24
N ILE A 201 -10.54 -14.13 3.77
CA ILE A 201 -10.85 -14.82 5.03
C ILE A 201 -10.61 -16.33 4.92
N ASP A 202 -11.00 -16.94 3.82
CA ASP A 202 -10.84 -18.38 3.60
C ASP A 202 -9.35 -18.76 3.55
N ILE A 203 -8.53 -17.99 2.83
CA ILE A 203 -7.07 -18.23 2.78
C ILE A 203 -6.44 -18.04 4.16
N LEU A 204 -6.83 -16.99 4.90
CA LEU A 204 -6.33 -16.76 6.26
C LEU A 204 -6.66 -17.94 7.19
N ARG A 205 -7.89 -18.44 7.15
CA ARG A 205 -8.30 -19.61 7.95
C ARG A 205 -7.52 -20.87 7.58
N ASP A 206 -7.30 -21.11 6.29
CA ASP A 206 -6.46 -22.23 5.82
C ASP A 206 -5.03 -22.13 6.35
N LYS A 207 -4.49 -20.92 6.51
CA LYS A 207 -3.15 -20.67 7.10
C LYS A 207 -3.11 -20.57 8.62
N GLY A 208 -4.19 -21.00 9.29
CA GLY A 208 -4.26 -21.09 10.74
C GLY A 208 -4.50 -19.75 11.44
N PHE A 209 -5.20 -18.82 10.79
CA PHE A 209 -5.63 -17.57 11.41
C PHE A 209 -7.12 -17.56 11.76
N ASP A 210 -7.44 -17.03 12.94
CA ASP A 210 -8.79 -16.61 13.30
C ASP A 210 -8.96 -15.12 13.01
N ILE A 211 -10.08 -14.74 12.39
CA ILE A 211 -10.40 -13.34 12.13
C ILE A 211 -10.91 -12.69 13.42
N ARG A 212 -10.12 -11.77 13.97
CA ARG A 212 -10.51 -10.96 15.13
C ARG A 212 -11.37 -9.79 14.71
N GLU A 213 -10.99 -9.11 13.64
CA GLU A 213 -11.69 -7.94 13.15
C GLU A 213 -11.68 -7.85 11.63
N LYS A 214 -12.79 -7.36 11.11
CA LYS A 214 -13.00 -7.06 9.69
C LYS A 214 -13.80 -5.77 9.62
N ARG A 215 -13.23 -4.74 9.01
CA ARG A 215 -13.86 -3.43 8.90
C ARG A 215 -13.72 -2.92 7.48
N VAL A 216 -14.80 -2.37 6.93
CA VAL A 216 -14.76 -1.60 5.69
C VAL A 216 -15.07 -0.16 6.04
N THR A 217 -14.17 0.75 5.67
CA THR A 217 -14.31 2.18 5.90
C THR A 217 -14.39 2.88 4.55
N THR A 218 -15.48 3.61 4.31
CA THR A 218 -15.60 4.48 3.14
C THR A 218 -14.82 5.76 3.38
N ILE A 219 -13.89 6.05 2.47
CA ILE A 219 -13.01 7.22 2.53
C ILE A 219 -13.32 8.15 1.37
N ASP A 220 -13.61 9.40 1.69
CA ASP A 220 -13.80 10.46 0.70
C ASP A 220 -12.44 10.96 0.21
N VAL A 221 -12.01 10.46 -0.95
CA VAL A 221 -10.72 10.83 -1.54
C VAL A 221 -10.87 12.13 -2.32
N PRO A 222 -10.21 13.24 -1.90
CA PRO A 222 -10.28 14.52 -2.60
C PRO A 222 -9.54 14.46 -3.94
N LEU A 223 -9.73 15.48 -4.79
CA LEU A 223 -9.03 15.59 -6.08
C LEU A 223 -7.52 15.38 -5.95
N GLU A 224 -6.92 15.96 -4.91
CA GLU A 224 -5.48 15.84 -4.67
C GLU A 224 -5.03 14.38 -4.49
N GLY A 225 -5.82 13.54 -3.83
CA GLY A 225 -5.53 12.11 -3.73
C GLY A 225 -5.50 11.42 -5.10
N TRP A 226 -6.44 11.77 -5.99
CA TRP A 226 -6.49 11.26 -7.37
C TRP A 226 -5.34 11.77 -8.23
N VAL A 227 -4.91 13.01 -8.02
CA VAL A 227 -3.76 13.59 -8.71
C VAL A 227 -2.47 12.94 -8.25
N LEU A 228 -2.30 12.71 -6.95
CA LEU A 228 -1.12 12.07 -6.36
C LEU A 228 -1.00 10.60 -6.75
N ILE A 229 -2.07 9.80 -6.68
CA ILE A 229 -2.01 8.38 -7.07
C ILE A 229 -1.68 8.23 -8.57
N SER A 230 -2.08 9.21 -9.39
CA SER A 230 -1.76 9.25 -10.82
C SER A 230 -0.28 9.51 -11.12
N GLN A 231 0.54 9.82 -10.12
CA GLN A 231 2.00 9.92 -10.24
C GLN A 231 2.68 8.58 -9.95
N PHE A 232 2.00 7.67 -9.25
CA PHE A 232 2.64 6.44 -8.80
C PHE A 232 2.80 5.44 -9.94
N GLU A 233 4.02 4.96 -10.16
CA GLU A 233 4.36 4.03 -11.24
C GLU A 233 3.49 2.77 -11.25
N ASP A 234 3.34 2.06 -10.13
CA ASP A 234 2.56 0.80 -10.11
C ASP A 234 1.09 1.04 -10.44
N TRP A 235 0.54 2.17 -10.00
CA TRP A 235 -0.80 2.58 -10.38
C TRP A 235 -0.90 2.83 -11.88
N ILE A 236 0.03 3.61 -12.45
CA ILE A 236 0.10 3.89 -13.90
C ILE A 236 0.21 2.60 -14.70
N ASN A 237 1.13 1.72 -14.34
CA ASN A 237 1.31 0.41 -15.00
C ASN A 237 0.04 -0.44 -14.90
N GLY A 238 -0.67 -0.33 -13.78
CA GLY A 238 -1.97 -0.97 -13.56
C GLY A 238 -3.08 -0.44 -14.48
N VAL A 239 -3.24 0.88 -14.62
CA VAL A 239 -4.37 1.49 -15.36
C VAL A 239 -4.08 1.82 -16.82
N MET A 240 -2.82 2.10 -17.16
CA MET A 240 -2.32 2.48 -18.48
C MET A 240 -1.09 1.64 -18.90
N PRO A 241 -1.22 0.31 -19.02
CA PRO A 241 -0.09 -0.56 -19.31
C PRO A 241 0.60 -0.21 -20.64
N GLY A 242 1.93 -0.19 -20.62
CA GLY A 242 2.75 0.08 -21.80
C GLY A 242 2.77 1.54 -22.26
N VAL A 243 2.23 2.47 -21.47
CA VAL A 243 2.33 3.91 -21.71
C VAL A 243 3.52 4.46 -20.92
N PRO A 244 4.38 5.32 -21.51
CA PRO A 244 5.40 6.02 -20.75
C PRO A 244 4.81 6.81 -19.57
N LEU A 245 5.51 6.82 -18.43
CA LEU A 245 4.97 7.31 -17.15
C LEU A 245 4.53 8.78 -17.19
N ALA A 246 5.33 9.67 -17.78
CA ALA A 246 5.00 11.09 -17.87
C ALA A 246 3.70 11.39 -18.66
N PRO A 247 3.53 10.92 -19.92
CA PRO A 247 2.25 11.03 -20.64
C PRO A 247 1.05 10.41 -19.90
N ALA A 248 1.25 9.28 -19.24
CA ALA A 248 0.20 8.62 -18.48
C ALA A 248 -0.25 9.47 -17.28
N ARG A 249 0.71 9.92 -16.46
CA ARG A 249 0.50 10.83 -15.32
C ARG A 249 -0.28 12.07 -15.74
N GLU A 250 0.19 12.76 -16.78
CA GLU A 250 -0.45 14.00 -17.25
C GLU A 250 -1.88 13.75 -17.71
N SER A 251 -2.10 12.68 -18.48
CA SER A 251 -3.44 12.32 -18.98
C SER A 251 -4.40 11.93 -17.87
N LEU A 252 -3.93 11.21 -16.85
CA LEU A 252 -4.71 10.82 -15.68
C LEU A 252 -5.09 12.03 -14.82
N GLN A 253 -4.12 12.89 -14.49
CA GLN A 253 -4.31 14.08 -13.67
C GLN A 253 -5.26 15.08 -14.34
N LYS A 254 -5.04 15.37 -15.63
CA LYS A 254 -5.88 16.32 -16.38
C LYS A 254 -7.33 15.84 -16.47
N ALA A 255 -7.54 14.54 -16.69
CA ALA A 255 -8.88 13.96 -16.71
C ALA A 255 -9.57 14.02 -15.33
N ALA A 256 -8.85 13.75 -14.25
CA ALA A 256 -9.39 13.83 -12.89
C ALA A 256 -9.84 15.25 -12.57
N THR A 257 -8.98 16.25 -12.79
CA THR A 257 -9.28 17.67 -12.57
C THR A 257 -10.50 18.13 -13.36
N GLN A 258 -10.56 17.81 -14.66
CA GLN A 258 -11.70 18.18 -15.51
C GLN A 258 -13.02 17.53 -15.06
N LEU A 259 -12.98 16.31 -14.53
CA LEU A 259 -14.18 15.61 -14.08
C LEU A 259 -14.67 16.10 -12.72
N PHE A 260 -13.76 16.43 -11.81
CA PHE A 260 -14.15 17.06 -10.54
C PHE A 260 -14.89 18.37 -10.79
N GLU A 261 -14.38 19.20 -11.72
CA GLU A 261 -15.04 20.44 -12.14
C GLU A 261 -16.38 20.20 -12.85
N GLU A 262 -16.42 19.31 -13.85
CA GLU A 262 -17.64 19.00 -14.63
C GLU A 262 -18.76 18.43 -13.76
N MET A 263 -18.42 17.49 -12.88
CA MET A 263 -19.39 16.79 -12.04
C MET A 263 -19.71 17.56 -10.75
N LYS A 264 -18.98 18.65 -10.47
CA LYS A 264 -19.15 19.49 -9.27
C LYS A 264 -19.05 18.68 -7.98
N VAL A 265 -18.07 17.79 -7.93
CA VAL A 265 -17.78 16.92 -6.78
C VAL A 265 -16.54 17.41 -6.03
N ASN A 266 -16.53 17.23 -4.71
CA ASN A 266 -15.39 17.58 -3.86
C ASN A 266 -14.48 16.37 -3.57
N PHE A 267 -15.01 15.16 -3.72
CA PHE A 267 -14.33 13.90 -3.48
C PHE A 267 -14.96 12.79 -4.33
N ILE A 268 -14.26 11.67 -4.42
CA ILE A 268 -14.81 10.39 -4.88
C ILE A 268 -14.51 9.37 -3.80
N SER A 269 -15.55 8.72 -3.30
CA SER A 269 -15.41 7.77 -2.21
C SER A 269 -14.75 6.47 -2.67
N ARG A 270 -13.99 5.85 -1.77
CA ARG A 270 -13.40 4.54 -1.98
C ARG A 270 -13.47 3.74 -0.69
N ASP A 271 -13.77 2.45 -0.82
CA ASP A 271 -13.92 1.58 0.34
C ASP A 271 -12.59 0.89 0.65
N TRP A 272 -12.15 1.02 1.90
CA TRP A 272 -10.91 0.46 2.40
C TRP A 272 -11.21 -0.69 3.35
N LEU A 273 -10.70 -1.87 3.05
CA LEU A 273 -10.80 -3.06 3.89
C LEU A 273 -9.65 -3.07 4.89
N ASP A 274 -9.97 -3.19 6.17
CA ASP A 274 -9.05 -3.56 7.25
C ASP A 274 -9.39 -4.97 7.73
N ILE A 275 -8.37 -5.82 7.87
CA ILE A 275 -8.50 -7.14 8.52
C ILE A 275 -7.43 -7.25 9.61
N VAL A 276 -7.85 -7.73 10.78
CA VAL A 276 -6.96 -8.16 11.85
C VAL A 276 -7.26 -9.62 12.17
N ALA A 277 -6.23 -10.44 12.08
CA ALA A 277 -6.30 -11.87 12.30
C ALA A 277 -5.27 -12.31 13.36
N VAL A 278 -5.57 -13.40 14.06
CA VAL A 278 -4.77 -13.95 15.15
C VAL A 278 -4.31 -15.34 14.73
N LYS A 279 -3.01 -15.59 14.77
CA LYS A 279 -2.46 -16.91 14.50
C LYS A 279 -2.80 -17.88 15.64
N GLN A 280 -3.29 -19.08 15.30
CA GLN A 280 -3.55 -20.17 16.25
C GLN A 280 -2.26 -20.84 16.74
#